data_AF-A0A8J2Z7L3-F1
#
_entry.id   AF-A0A8J2Z7L3-F1
#
_cell.length_a   1.000
_cell.length_b   1.000
_cell.length_c   1.000
_cell.angle_alpha   90.00
_cell.angle_beta   90.00
_cell.angle_gamma   90.00
#
_symmetry.space_group_name_H-M   'P 1'
#
loop_
_entity.id
_entity.type
_entity.pdbx_description
1 polymer ?
#
loop_
_entity_poly.entity_id
_entity_poly.type
_entity_poly.pdbx_seq_one_letter_code
_entity_poly.pdbx_strand_id
1 'polypeptide(L)'
;MPPPQDPSTMPQGFRLAQLIAARICHDLGGPVGTVEGALSLLGAGSDEAMAVAREGAAALRQRLTLFRAAWGGGLGDATLAELLALLDGQVAGGRARLAVAEGLSPGTAFAAPVAQLMLNAVLLAGDALPRGGVVLLGGDPSGVLMVRPEGEGAAWPPGLAAALAAGGLDPRRAADPRAVRAPALAALAADLGVPLALGLGGPGDAGPAPLLIGPAPPPPAA
;
A
#
# COMPACT_ATOMS: atom_id res chain seq x y z
N MET A 1 17.86 3.59 -29.38
CA MET A 1 16.81 3.65 -28.34
C MET A 1 15.49 3.89 -29.05
N PRO A 2 14.47 3.02 -28.91
CA PRO A 2 13.18 3.26 -29.53
C PRO A 2 12.59 4.60 -29.02
N PRO A 3 11.81 5.31 -29.85
CA PRO A 3 11.19 6.57 -29.43
C PRO A 3 10.22 6.32 -28.26
N PRO A 4 10.08 7.28 -27.33
CA PRO A 4 9.13 7.17 -26.23
C PRO A 4 7.73 6.98 -26.83
N GLN A 5 7.07 5.88 -26.46
CA GLN A 5 5.70 5.58 -26.86
C GLN A 5 4.74 6.56 -26.18
N ASP A 6 3.71 7.02 -26.90
CA ASP A 6 2.65 7.82 -26.29
C ASP A 6 1.89 6.98 -25.25
N PRO A 7 1.86 7.37 -23.97
CA PRO A 7 1.14 6.65 -22.92
C PRO A 7 -0.36 6.49 -23.20
N SER A 8 -0.94 7.37 -24.02
CA SER A 8 -2.38 7.39 -24.32
C SER A 8 -2.82 6.30 -25.30
N THR A 9 -1.90 5.74 -26.10
CA THR A 9 -2.18 4.69 -27.09
C THR A 9 -1.92 3.27 -26.56
N MET A 10 -1.39 3.15 -25.34
CA MET A 10 -1.03 1.87 -24.73
C MET A 10 -2.25 1.18 -24.10
N PRO A 11 -2.38 -0.17 -24.21
CA PRO A 11 -3.39 -0.90 -23.46
C PRO A 11 -3.28 -0.61 -21.96
N GLN A 12 -4.42 -0.31 -21.32
CA GLN A 12 -4.49 0.14 -19.92
C GLN A 12 -3.76 -0.81 -18.96
N GLY A 13 -3.92 -2.11 -19.13
CA GLY A 13 -3.25 -3.13 -18.32
C GLY A 13 -1.72 -3.11 -18.45
N PHE A 14 -1.18 -2.88 -19.66
CA PHE A 14 0.27 -2.85 -19.86
C PHE A 14 0.89 -1.59 -19.24
N ARG A 15 0.24 -0.43 -19.38
CA ARG A 15 0.70 0.81 -18.73
C ARG A 15 0.70 0.69 -17.20
N LEU A 16 -0.35 0.10 -16.63
CA LEU A 16 -0.44 -0.16 -15.19
C LEU A 16 0.71 -1.07 -14.73
N ALA A 17 0.97 -2.17 -15.45
CA ALA A 17 2.07 -3.08 -15.15
C ALA A 17 3.44 -2.39 -15.19
N GLN A 18 3.69 -1.52 -16.19
CA GLN A 18 4.93 -0.74 -16.27
C GLN A 18 5.12 0.19 -15.07
N LEU A 19 4.06 0.89 -14.66
CA LEU A 19 4.12 1.81 -13.53
C LEU A 19 4.32 1.07 -12.19
N ILE A 20 3.65 -0.06 -12.01
CA ILE A 20 3.85 -0.94 -10.83
C ILE A 20 5.29 -1.46 -10.81
N ALA A 21 5.79 -1.98 -11.94
CA ALA A 21 7.16 -2.47 -12.05
C ALA A 21 8.18 -1.37 -11.71
N ALA A 22 8.00 -0.16 -12.26
CA ALA A 22 8.84 1.00 -11.95
C ALA A 22 8.77 1.39 -10.45
N ARG A 23 7.60 1.34 -9.82
CA ARG A 23 7.46 1.62 -8.39
C ARG A 23 8.14 0.56 -7.52
N ILE A 24 8.02 -0.73 -7.89
CA ILE A 24 8.72 -1.82 -7.21
C ILE A 24 10.24 -1.61 -7.31
N CYS A 25 10.77 -1.35 -8.51
CA CYS A 25 12.21 -1.08 -8.69
C CYS A 25 12.69 0.12 -7.86
N HIS A 26 11.92 1.21 -7.83
CA HIS A 26 12.22 2.37 -6.99
C HIS A 26 12.29 2.00 -5.50
N ASP A 27 11.27 1.31 -4.99
CA ASP A 27 11.18 0.98 -3.56
C ASP A 27 12.24 -0.05 -3.11
N LEU A 28 12.74 -0.88 -4.02
CA LEU A 28 13.85 -1.81 -3.75
C LEU A 28 15.24 -1.16 -3.85
N GLY A 29 15.34 0.01 -4.51
CA GLY A 29 16.62 0.69 -4.74
C GLY A 29 17.36 1.06 -3.46
N GLY A 30 16.63 1.45 -2.40
CA GLY A 30 17.22 1.78 -1.09
C GLY A 30 17.97 0.59 -0.46
N PRO A 31 17.28 -0.53 -0.16
CA PRO A 31 17.93 -1.73 0.37
C PRO A 31 19.05 -2.28 -0.53
N VAL A 32 18.91 -2.23 -1.85
CA VAL A 32 19.98 -2.64 -2.79
C VAL A 32 21.22 -1.74 -2.61
N GLY A 33 21.04 -0.42 -2.59
CA GLY A 33 22.13 0.52 -2.37
C GLY A 33 22.81 0.34 -1.01
N THR A 34 22.06 0.01 0.05
CA THR A 34 22.63 -0.33 1.36
C THR A 34 23.56 -1.53 1.29
N VAL A 35 23.16 -2.59 0.57
CA VAL A 35 23.99 -3.79 0.40
C VAL A 35 25.24 -3.46 -0.42
N GLU A 36 25.10 -2.77 -1.56
CA GLU A 36 26.24 -2.38 -2.41
C GLU A 36 27.25 -1.49 -1.67
N GLY A 37 26.76 -0.52 -0.90
CA GLY A 37 27.59 0.36 -0.08
C GLY A 37 28.35 -0.42 0.99
N ALA A 38 27.68 -1.36 1.66
CA ALA A 38 28.31 -2.23 2.65
C ALA A 38 29.39 -3.14 2.03
N LEU A 39 29.08 -3.79 0.89
CA LEU A 39 30.02 -4.67 0.18
C LEU A 39 31.29 -3.93 -0.27
N SER A 40 31.17 -2.66 -0.65
CA SER A 40 32.31 -1.83 -1.05
C SER A 40 33.29 -1.58 0.10
N LEU A 41 32.83 -1.64 1.35
CA LEU A 41 33.64 -1.44 2.56
C LEU A 41 34.23 -2.76 3.09
N LEU A 42 33.73 -3.92 2.66
CA LEU A 42 34.24 -5.22 3.10
C LEU A 42 35.68 -5.50 2.68
N GLY A 43 36.15 -4.89 1.59
CA GLY A 43 37.55 -4.97 1.16
C GLY A 43 38.53 -4.48 2.23
N ALA A 44 38.06 -3.72 3.22
CA ALA A 44 38.85 -3.21 4.34
C ALA A 44 38.73 -4.05 5.64
N GLY A 45 37.97 -5.16 5.65
CA GLY A 45 37.88 -6.09 6.79
C GLY A 45 37.01 -5.63 7.97
N SER A 46 35.96 -4.84 7.73
CA SER A 46 35.07 -4.32 8.79
C SER A 46 33.88 -5.25 9.08
N ASP A 47 33.76 -5.69 10.33
CA ASP A 47 32.60 -6.46 10.83
C ASP A 47 31.31 -5.62 10.81
N GLU A 48 31.42 -4.30 10.96
CA GLU A 48 30.30 -3.36 10.86
C GLU A 48 29.72 -3.34 9.44
N ALA A 49 30.58 -3.37 8.41
CA ALA A 49 30.12 -3.49 7.02
C ALA A 49 29.36 -4.80 6.78
N MET A 50 29.78 -5.91 7.39
CA MET A 50 29.02 -7.16 7.31
C MET A 50 27.65 -7.05 8.00
N ALA A 51 27.55 -6.35 9.13
CA ALA A 51 26.28 -6.13 9.82
C ALA A 51 25.31 -5.31 8.95
N VAL A 52 25.78 -4.21 8.35
CA VAL A 52 24.98 -3.37 7.44
C VAL A 52 24.53 -4.14 6.20
N ALA A 53 25.39 -4.98 5.63
CA ALA A 53 25.02 -5.84 4.49
C ALA A 53 23.88 -6.81 4.86
N ARG A 54 23.92 -7.40 6.07
CA ARG A 54 22.87 -8.29 6.57
C ARG A 54 21.55 -7.55 6.79
N GLU A 55 21.61 -6.33 7.32
CA GLU A 55 20.43 -5.48 7.51
C GLU A 55 19.79 -5.11 6.16
N GLY A 56 20.59 -4.66 5.19
CA GLY A 56 20.12 -4.36 3.84
C GLY A 56 19.48 -5.58 3.15
N ALA A 57 20.10 -6.75 3.27
CA ALA A 57 19.55 -7.99 2.73
C ALA A 57 18.24 -8.41 3.42
N ALA A 58 18.11 -8.20 4.73
CA ALA A 58 16.88 -8.47 5.47
C ALA A 58 15.75 -7.52 5.02
N ALA A 59 16.03 -6.23 4.91
CA ALA A 59 15.07 -5.23 4.41
C ALA A 59 14.62 -5.53 2.98
N LEU A 60 15.55 -5.92 2.10
CA LEU A 60 15.24 -6.34 0.73
C LEU A 60 14.30 -7.55 0.71
N ARG A 61 14.60 -8.59 1.50
CA ARG A 61 13.76 -9.78 1.61
C ARG A 61 12.36 -9.44 2.10
N GLN A 62 12.24 -8.66 3.18
CA GLN A 62 10.93 -8.24 3.71
C GLN A 62 10.13 -7.48 2.65
N ARG A 63 10.77 -6.57 1.91
CA ARG A 63 10.11 -5.78 0.86
C ARG A 63 9.60 -6.63 -0.28
N LEU A 64 10.39 -7.61 -0.72
CA LEU A 64 9.98 -8.57 -1.74
C LEU A 64 8.83 -9.46 -1.27
N THR A 65 8.86 -9.93 -0.03
CA THR A 65 7.77 -10.74 0.56
C THR A 65 6.45 -9.94 0.58
N LEU A 66 6.49 -8.69 1.07
CA LEU A 66 5.31 -7.83 1.07
C LEU A 66 4.79 -7.55 -0.34
N PHE A 67 5.67 -7.21 -1.29
CA PHE A 67 5.25 -6.93 -2.66
C PHE A 67 4.69 -8.14 -3.39
N ARG A 68 5.23 -9.33 -3.13
CA ARG A 68 4.64 -10.57 -3.65
C ARG A 68 3.24 -10.78 -3.10
N ALA A 69 3.03 -10.56 -1.80
CA ALA A 69 1.71 -10.68 -1.18
C ALA A 69 0.71 -9.63 -1.69
N ALA A 70 1.15 -8.37 -1.84
CA ALA A 70 0.29 -7.27 -2.26
C ALA A 70 -0.02 -7.27 -3.76
N TRP A 71 0.99 -7.46 -4.63
CA TRP A 71 0.86 -7.30 -6.08
C TRP A 71 0.95 -8.61 -6.87
N GLY A 72 1.66 -9.61 -6.33
CA GLY A 72 1.92 -10.87 -7.02
C GLY A 72 0.80 -11.91 -6.91
N GLY A 73 -0.20 -11.67 -6.05
CA GLY A 73 -1.22 -12.65 -5.73
C GLY A 73 -0.67 -13.85 -4.94
N GLY A 74 -1.57 -14.74 -4.54
CA GLY A 74 -1.20 -15.99 -3.84
C GLY A 74 -0.88 -15.83 -2.35
N LEU A 75 -1.12 -14.64 -1.77
CA LEU A 75 -1.44 -14.55 -0.35
C LEU A 75 -2.78 -15.25 -0.20
N GLY A 76 -2.78 -16.47 0.35
CA GLY A 76 -4.03 -17.18 0.66
C GLY A 76 -4.84 -16.43 1.71
N ASP A 77 -5.78 -17.12 2.34
CA ASP A 77 -6.44 -16.57 3.52
C ASP A 77 -5.40 -16.24 4.59
N ALA A 78 -5.58 -15.11 5.26
CA ALA A 78 -4.60 -14.59 6.21
C ALA A 78 -5.29 -13.92 7.39
N THR A 79 -4.68 -14.06 8.55
CA THR A 79 -5.08 -13.35 9.77
C THR A 79 -4.55 -11.92 9.79
N LEU A 80 -5.17 -11.05 10.57
CA LEU A 80 -4.68 -9.69 10.80
C LEU A 80 -3.23 -9.70 11.31
N ALA A 81 -2.87 -10.61 12.21
CA ALA A 81 -1.50 -10.75 12.69
C ALA A 81 -0.50 -11.00 11.55
N GLU A 82 -0.83 -11.86 10.61
CA GLU A 82 0.02 -12.15 9.44
C GLU A 82 0.14 -10.93 8.52
N LEU A 83 -0.96 -10.19 8.29
CA LEU A 83 -0.91 -8.95 7.52
C LEU A 83 -0.05 -7.88 8.19
N LEU A 84 -0.22 -7.68 9.51
CA LEU A 84 0.57 -6.73 10.28
C LEU A 84 2.06 -7.09 10.27
N ALA A 85 2.40 -8.38 10.34
CA ALA A 85 3.78 -8.86 10.26
C ALA A 85 4.42 -8.58 8.88
N LEU A 86 3.65 -8.68 7.78
CA LEU A 86 4.11 -8.32 6.44
C LEU A 86 4.35 -6.80 6.28
N LEU A 87 3.56 -5.99 6.98
CA LEU A 87 3.57 -4.54 6.90
C LEU A 87 4.53 -3.88 7.91
N ASP A 88 5.01 -4.61 8.90
CA ASP A 88 5.85 -4.07 9.97
C ASP A 88 7.14 -3.44 9.43
N GLY A 89 7.40 -2.20 9.85
CA GLY A 89 8.52 -1.39 9.36
C GLY A 89 8.47 -1.01 7.87
N GLN A 90 7.44 -1.41 7.13
CA GLN A 90 7.39 -1.30 5.65
C GLN A 90 6.54 -0.13 5.15
N VAL A 91 5.83 0.57 6.04
CA VAL A 91 4.87 1.64 5.70
C VAL A 91 5.50 3.02 5.86
N ALA A 92 5.27 3.91 4.87
CA ALA A 92 5.86 5.25 4.80
C ALA A 92 7.40 5.27 4.93
N GLY A 93 8.08 4.20 4.53
CA GLY A 93 9.53 4.04 4.73
C GLY A 93 9.92 3.83 6.20
N GLY A 94 9.09 3.12 6.97
CA GLY A 94 9.29 2.85 8.40
C GLY A 94 8.83 3.96 9.34
N ARG A 95 8.34 5.09 8.80
CA ARG A 95 7.91 6.25 9.60
C ARG A 95 6.47 6.16 10.09
N ALA A 96 5.70 5.19 9.61
CA ALA A 96 4.33 4.98 10.03
C ALA A 96 4.21 3.71 10.88
N ARG A 97 3.41 3.79 11.95
CA ARG A 97 3.00 2.65 12.77
C ARG A 97 1.63 2.16 12.34
N LEU A 98 1.31 0.92 12.67
CA LEU A 98 -0.02 0.34 12.46
C LEU A 98 -0.77 0.32 13.79
N ALA A 99 -2.03 0.71 13.77
CA ALA A 99 -2.93 0.62 14.91
C ALA A 99 -4.22 -0.10 14.51
N VAL A 100 -4.78 -0.88 15.43
CA VAL A 100 -6.03 -1.63 15.21
C VAL A 100 -7.12 -0.98 16.06
N ALA A 101 -8.19 -0.55 15.40
CA ALA A 101 -9.41 -0.01 15.99
C ALA A 101 -10.41 -1.13 16.32
N GLU A 102 -11.61 -0.74 16.76
CA GLU A 102 -12.69 -1.67 17.06
C GLU A 102 -13.09 -2.54 15.84
N GLY A 103 -13.60 -3.74 16.15
CA GLY A 103 -14.08 -4.72 15.18
C GLY A 103 -13.02 -5.69 14.66
N LEU A 104 -11.73 -5.41 14.89
CA LEU A 104 -10.62 -6.26 14.46
C LEU A 104 -9.79 -6.75 15.65
N SER A 105 -9.26 -7.96 15.52
CA SER A 105 -8.37 -8.61 16.49
C SER A 105 -7.23 -9.30 15.75
N PRO A 106 -6.09 -9.62 16.40
CA PRO A 106 -4.98 -10.33 15.75
C PRO A 106 -5.40 -11.65 15.06
N GLY A 107 -6.39 -12.35 15.62
CA GLY A 107 -6.92 -13.60 15.06
C GLY A 107 -8.01 -13.44 13.99
N THR A 108 -8.40 -12.20 13.67
CA THR A 108 -9.38 -11.92 12.62
C THR A 108 -8.85 -12.41 11.27
N ALA A 109 -9.58 -13.33 10.63
CA ALA A 109 -9.20 -13.90 9.34
C ALA A 109 -9.87 -13.15 8.17
N PHE A 110 -9.12 -13.01 7.09
CA PHE A 110 -9.56 -12.42 5.84
C PHE A 110 -9.41 -13.45 4.72
N ALA A 111 -10.41 -13.52 3.85
CA ALA A 111 -10.28 -14.26 2.60
C ALA A 111 -9.19 -13.63 1.72
N ALA A 112 -8.48 -14.44 0.94
CA ALA A 112 -7.35 -14.01 0.10
C ALA A 112 -7.57 -12.69 -0.68
N PRO A 113 -8.72 -12.44 -1.36
CA PRO A 113 -8.99 -11.16 -2.04
C PRO A 113 -8.95 -9.95 -1.10
N VAL A 114 -9.57 -10.08 0.07
CA VAL A 114 -9.69 -9.00 1.06
C VAL A 114 -8.33 -8.77 1.73
N ALA A 115 -7.59 -9.83 2.04
CA ALA A 115 -6.23 -9.76 2.56
C ALA A 115 -5.32 -8.96 1.61
N GLN A 116 -5.38 -9.25 0.31
CA GLN A 116 -4.61 -8.54 -0.71
C GLN A 116 -5.01 -7.06 -0.82
N LEU A 117 -6.31 -6.74 -0.76
CA LEU A 117 -6.79 -5.36 -0.76
C LEU A 117 -6.35 -4.59 0.48
N MET A 118 -6.40 -5.20 1.66
CA MET A 118 -5.94 -4.58 2.92
C MET A 118 -4.46 -4.21 2.85
N LEU A 119 -3.59 -5.09 2.34
CA LEU A 119 -2.16 -4.77 2.17
C LEU A 119 -1.96 -3.55 1.26
N ASN A 120 -2.65 -3.51 0.12
CA ASN A 120 -2.53 -2.41 -0.84
C ASN A 120 -3.14 -1.10 -0.30
N ALA A 121 -4.24 -1.18 0.43
CA ALA A 121 -4.85 -0.04 1.10
C ALA A 121 -3.93 0.57 2.16
N VAL A 122 -3.26 -0.25 2.97
CA VAL A 122 -2.27 0.23 3.95
C VAL A 122 -1.06 0.85 3.26
N LEU A 123 -0.57 0.26 2.16
CA LEU A 123 0.51 0.85 1.37
C LEU A 123 0.11 2.20 0.77
N LEU A 124 -1.13 2.36 0.31
CA LEU A 124 -1.65 3.65 -0.15
C LEU A 124 -1.76 4.64 1.01
N ALA A 125 -2.23 4.21 2.19
CA ALA A 125 -2.29 5.04 3.39
C ALA A 125 -0.90 5.53 3.81
N GLY A 126 0.14 4.70 3.66
CA GLY A 126 1.53 5.12 3.87
C GLY A 126 2.01 6.23 2.94
N ASP A 127 1.57 6.23 1.67
CA ASP A 127 1.87 7.32 0.73
C ASP A 127 1.12 8.62 1.10
N ALA A 128 -0.01 8.50 1.80
CA ALA A 128 -0.77 9.63 2.34
C ALA A 128 -0.15 10.24 3.62
N LEU A 129 0.97 9.70 4.13
CA LEU A 129 1.65 10.15 5.35
C LEU A 129 3.01 10.78 5.05
N PRO A 130 3.09 12.03 4.58
CA PRO A 130 4.33 12.66 4.16
C PRO A 130 5.36 12.78 5.29
N ARG A 131 4.92 12.83 6.55
CA ARG A 131 5.77 12.92 7.75
C ARG A 131 5.72 11.68 8.64
N GLY A 132 5.15 10.57 8.16
CA GLY A 132 4.84 9.41 8.99
C GLY A 132 3.58 9.64 9.83
N GLY A 133 3.38 8.79 10.84
CA GLY A 133 2.18 8.80 11.68
C GLY A 133 1.66 7.40 11.98
N VAL A 134 0.34 7.24 11.94
CA VAL A 134 -0.36 5.98 12.21
C VAL A 134 -1.25 5.63 11.03
N VAL A 135 -1.29 4.36 10.64
CA VAL A 135 -2.36 3.82 9.81
C VAL A 135 -3.27 3.02 10.72
N LEU A 136 -4.51 3.48 10.87
CA LEU A 136 -5.56 2.85 11.65
C LEU A 136 -6.33 1.86 10.78
N LEU A 137 -6.43 0.61 11.23
CA LEU A 137 -7.21 -0.46 10.60
C LEU A 137 -8.40 -0.81 11.48
N GLY A 138 -9.60 -0.93 10.93
CA GLY A 138 -10.80 -1.25 11.72
C GLY A 138 -11.93 -1.81 10.86
N GLY A 139 -13.08 -2.00 11.49
CA GLY A 139 -14.32 -2.39 10.81
C GLY A 139 -14.69 -3.86 10.99
N ASP A 140 -15.60 -4.34 10.14
CA ASP A 140 -16.19 -5.67 10.23
C ASP A 140 -15.69 -6.56 9.08
N PRO A 141 -15.02 -7.69 9.36
CA PRO A 141 -14.56 -8.65 8.35
C PRO A 141 -15.67 -9.24 7.49
N SER A 142 -16.90 -9.28 8.00
CA SER A 142 -18.10 -9.73 7.29
C SER A 142 -18.84 -8.60 6.56
N GLY A 143 -18.42 -7.36 6.79
CA GLY A 143 -19.04 -6.15 6.26
C GLY A 143 -18.00 -5.22 5.66
N VAL A 144 -17.84 -4.05 6.29
CA VAL A 144 -16.97 -2.98 5.78
C VAL A 144 -15.71 -2.88 6.64
N LEU A 145 -14.57 -3.00 5.99
CA LEU A 145 -13.26 -2.71 6.58
C LEU A 145 -12.86 -1.28 6.30
N MET A 146 -12.05 -0.70 7.18
CA MET A 146 -11.53 0.65 7.03
C MET A 146 -10.01 0.71 7.20
N VAL A 147 -9.39 1.60 6.43
CA VAL A 147 -7.99 2.01 6.55
C VAL A 147 -7.93 3.53 6.57
N ARG A 148 -7.36 4.11 7.63
CA ARG A 148 -7.25 5.57 7.79
C ARG A 148 -5.81 5.98 8.11
N PRO A 149 -5.18 6.84 7.30
CA PRO A 149 -3.91 7.48 7.67
C PRO A 149 -4.18 8.64 8.62
N GLU A 150 -3.41 8.72 9.70
CA GLU A 150 -3.45 9.78 10.71
C GLU A 150 -2.04 10.31 10.93
N GLY A 151 -1.85 11.62 10.78
CA GLY A 151 -0.54 12.23 10.91
C GLY A 151 -0.50 13.66 10.41
N GLU A 152 0.60 14.35 10.71
CA GLU A 152 0.75 15.75 10.37
C GLU A 152 0.81 15.93 8.85
N GLY A 153 -0.21 16.58 8.28
CA GLY A 153 -0.34 16.75 6.82
C GLY A 153 -0.78 15.49 6.08
N ALA A 154 -1.43 14.54 6.77
CA ALA A 154 -2.01 13.36 6.13
C ALA A 154 -3.03 13.76 5.06
N ALA A 155 -2.87 13.25 3.84
CA ALA A 155 -3.76 13.57 2.72
C ALA A 155 -3.75 12.45 1.67
N TRP A 156 -4.94 12.01 1.26
CA TRP A 156 -5.07 11.12 0.11
C TRP A 156 -4.61 11.79 -1.19
N PRO A 157 -4.19 11.01 -2.20
CA PRO A 157 -3.88 11.54 -3.52
C PRO A 157 -5.02 12.40 -4.08
N PRO A 158 -4.71 13.55 -4.72
CA PRO A 158 -5.72 14.39 -5.34
C PRO A 158 -6.60 13.62 -6.31
N GLY A 159 -7.91 13.85 -6.24
CA GLY A 159 -8.88 13.21 -7.14
C GLY A 159 -9.28 11.78 -6.77
N LEU A 160 -8.69 11.16 -5.73
CA LEU A 160 -9.06 9.81 -5.28
C LEU A 160 -10.57 9.71 -5.00
N ALA A 161 -11.13 10.65 -4.24
CA ALA A 161 -12.54 10.67 -3.87
C ALA A 161 -13.46 10.67 -5.09
N ALA A 162 -13.21 11.60 -6.02
CA ALA A 162 -14.01 11.76 -7.24
C ALA A 162 -13.90 10.52 -8.14
N ALA A 163 -12.72 9.92 -8.22
CA ALA A 163 -12.51 8.75 -9.06
C ALA A 163 -13.15 7.49 -8.48
N LEU A 164 -13.07 7.27 -7.15
CA LEU A 164 -13.81 6.18 -6.50
C LEU A 164 -15.33 6.34 -6.68
N ALA A 165 -15.85 7.56 -6.53
CA ALA A 165 -17.27 7.86 -6.78
C ALA A 165 -17.69 7.65 -8.24
N ALA A 166 -16.77 7.82 -9.19
CA ALA A 166 -17.00 7.60 -10.62
C ALA A 166 -16.83 6.12 -11.06
N GLY A 167 -16.65 5.19 -10.12
CA GLY A 167 -16.51 3.76 -10.43
C GLY A 167 -15.08 3.31 -10.73
N GLY A 168 -14.07 4.10 -10.38
CA GLY A 168 -12.67 3.70 -10.43
C GLY A 168 -11.72 4.78 -10.95
N LEU A 169 -10.44 4.51 -10.80
CA LEU A 169 -9.37 5.32 -11.38
C LEU A 169 -8.94 4.69 -12.70
N ASP A 170 -8.66 5.52 -13.72
CA ASP A 170 -8.00 5.05 -14.94
C ASP A 170 -6.48 5.01 -14.71
N PRO A 171 -5.83 3.83 -14.67
CA PRO A 171 -4.38 3.69 -14.57
C PRO A 171 -3.57 4.53 -15.56
N ARG A 172 -4.11 4.81 -16.75
CA ARG A 172 -3.41 5.61 -17.76
C ARG A 172 -3.22 7.06 -17.33
N ARG A 173 -4.03 7.53 -16.37
CA ARG A 173 -3.97 8.90 -15.84
C ARG A 173 -2.99 9.05 -14.67
N ALA A 174 -2.34 7.97 -14.22
CA ALA A 174 -1.26 8.08 -13.25
C ALA A 174 -0.10 8.88 -13.87
N ALA A 175 0.23 10.01 -13.25
CA ALA A 175 1.25 10.93 -13.75
C ALA A 175 2.65 10.29 -13.76
N ASP A 176 2.96 9.50 -12.72
CA ASP A 176 4.26 8.86 -12.53
C ASP A 176 4.14 7.55 -11.71
N PRO A 177 5.24 6.79 -11.52
CA PRO A 177 5.22 5.57 -10.69
C PRO A 177 4.86 5.80 -9.21
N ARG A 178 5.01 7.01 -8.66
CA ARG A 178 4.61 7.31 -7.27
C ARG A 178 3.09 7.37 -7.16
N ALA A 179 2.41 7.91 -8.16
CA ALA A 179 0.96 8.02 -8.23
C ALA A 179 0.24 6.70 -8.55
N VAL A 180 0.95 5.58 -8.83
CA VAL A 180 0.35 4.34 -9.32
C VAL A 180 -0.51 3.59 -8.30
N ARG A 181 -0.22 3.70 -7.00
CA ARG A 181 -0.86 2.84 -5.98
C ARG A 181 -2.38 2.98 -5.93
N ALA A 182 -2.89 4.21 -6.05
CA ALA A 182 -4.34 4.47 -6.06
C ALA A 182 -5.04 3.79 -7.25
N PRO A 183 -4.65 4.04 -8.52
CA PRO A 183 -5.25 3.35 -9.65
C PRO A 183 -5.04 1.84 -9.63
N ALA A 184 -3.89 1.36 -9.14
CA ALA A 184 -3.64 -0.06 -9.01
C ALA A 184 -4.59 -0.72 -8.00
N LEU A 185 -4.79 -0.10 -6.83
CA LEU A 185 -5.73 -0.56 -5.82
C LEU A 185 -7.18 -0.56 -6.35
N ALA A 186 -7.59 0.49 -7.06
CA ALA A 186 -8.92 0.55 -7.66
C ALA A 186 -9.14 -0.51 -8.75
N ALA A 187 -8.14 -0.76 -9.59
CA ALA A 187 -8.19 -1.82 -10.60
C ALA A 187 -8.26 -3.22 -9.94
N LEU A 188 -7.47 -3.46 -8.89
CA LEU A 188 -7.51 -4.70 -8.12
C LEU A 188 -8.87 -4.93 -7.47
N ALA A 189 -9.44 -3.89 -6.85
CA ALA A 189 -10.77 -3.95 -6.25
C ALA A 189 -11.87 -4.27 -7.26
N ALA A 190 -11.81 -3.65 -8.46
CA ALA A 190 -12.74 -3.93 -9.55
C ALA A 190 -12.63 -5.38 -10.05
N ASP A 191 -11.41 -5.90 -10.22
CA ASP A 191 -11.16 -7.28 -10.65
C ASP A 191 -11.67 -8.31 -9.63
N LEU A 192 -11.50 -8.02 -8.34
CA LEU A 192 -11.96 -8.86 -7.24
C LEU A 192 -13.46 -8.68 -6.91
N GLY A 193 -14.15 -7.73 -7.55
CA GLY A 193 -15.55 -7.41 -7.27
C GLY A 193 -15.81 -6.85 -5.87
N VAL A 194 -14.80 -6.26 -5.22
CA VAL A 194 -14.90 -5.67 -3.87
C VAL A 194 -14.92 -4.15 -3.99
N PRO A 195 -16.01 -3.45 -3.62
CA PRO A 195 -16.08 -2.01 -3.79
C PRO A 195 -15.14 -1.27 -2.83
N LEU A 196 -14.69 -0.10 -3.28
CA LEU A 196 -13.93 0.86 -2.49
C LEU A 196 -14.71 2.18 -2.41
N ALA A 197 -14.68 2.81 -1.24
CA ALA A 197 -15.26 4.13 -1.03
C ALA A 197 -14.42 4.95 -0.05
N LEU A 198 -14.62 6.27 -0.01
CA LEU A 198 -14.19 7.06 1.13
C LEU A 198 -15.38 7.26 2.06
N GLY A 199 -15.16 7.04 3.35
CA GLY A 199 -16.16 7.34 4.37
C GLY A 199 -16.40 8.83 4.54
N LEU A 200 -17.27 9.17 5.48
CA LEU A 200 -17.41 10.54 5.96
C LEU A 200 -16.34 10.80 7.02
N GLY A 201 -15.63 11.93 6.92
CA GLY A 201 -14.79 12.41 8.02
C GLY A 201 -15.67 12.91 9.16
N GLY A 202 -15.36 12.52 10.40
CA GLY A 202 -16.02 13.05 11.58
C GLY A 202 -15.55 14.47 11.91
N PRO A 203 -16.41 15.35 12.45
CA PRO A 203 -15.97 16.65 12.95
C PRO A 203 -14.94 16.46 14.07
N GLY A 204 -13.71 16.93 13.84
CA GLY A 204 -12.58 16.78 14.77
C GLY A 204 -11.60 15.64 14.46
N ASP A 205 -11.83 14.86 13.39
CA ASP A 205 -10.88 13.82 12.96
C ASP A 205 -9.54 14.45 12.51
N ALA A 206 -8.43 13.97 13.10
CA ALA A 206 -7.08 14.48 12.83
C ALA A 206 -6.47 13.99 11.49
N GLY A 207 -7.30 13.55 10.53
CA GLY A 207 -6.84 12.94 9.29
C GLY A 207 -7.91 12.92 8.19
N PRO A 208 -7.53 12.54 6.95
CA PRO A 208 -8.49 12.39 5.87
C PRO A 208 -9.51 11.28 6.16
N ALA A 209 -10.65 11.33 5.47
CA ALA A 209 -11.69 10.32 5.58
C ALA A 209 -11.13 8.89 5.39
N PRO A 210 -11.64 7.88 6.12
CA PRO A 210 -11.18 6.52 5.99
C PRO A 210 -11.46 5.96 4.58
N LEU A 211 -10.53 5.17 4.06
CA LEU A 211 -10.77 4.32 2.89
C LEU A 211 -11.53 3.07 3.36
N LEU A 212 -12.69 2.83 2.76
CA LEU A 212 -13.57 1.70 3.04
C LEU A 212 -13.37 0.60 1.99
N ILE A 213 -13.35 -0.65 2.44
CA ILE A 213 -13.19 -1.85 1.62
C ILE A 213 -14.33 -2.81 1.95
N GLY A 214 -15.13 -3.18 0.95
CA GLY A 214 -16.33 -3.99 1.14
C GLY A 214 -17.59 -3.27 0.66
N PRO A 215 -18.78 -3.88 0.85
CA PRO A 215 -20.05 -3.26 0.46
C PRO A 215 -20.19 -1.85 1.03
N ALA A 216 -20.89 -0.96 0.33
CA ALA A 216 -21.15 0.37 0.88
C ALA A 216 -21.85 0.23 2.24
N PRO A 217 -21.45 0.99 3.28
CA PRO A 217 -22.13 0.95 4.56
C PRO A 217 -23.60 1.33 4.35
N PRO A 218 -24.54 0.72 5.10
CA PRO A 218 -25.94 1.12 5.04
C PRO A 218 -26.07 2.62 5.39
N PRO A 219 -27.01 3.35 4.78
CA PRO A 219 -27.25 4.75 5.13
C PRO A 219 -27.53 4.87 6.63
N PRO A 220 -27.15 5.99 7.28
CA PRO A 220 -27.44 6.19 8.70
C PRO A 220 -28.93 6.04 8.93
N ALA A 221 -29.31 5.29 9.98
CA ALA A 221 -30.71 5.18 10.39
C ALA A 221 -31.24 6.59 10.68
N ALA A 222 -32.34 6.95 10.01
CA ALA A 222 -33.01 8.24 10.14
C ALA A 222 -33.68 8.43 11.50
#